data_AF-A0A7Y5A2Y3-F1
#
_entry.id   AF-A0A7Y5A2Y3-F1
#
_cell.length_a   1.000
_cell.length_b   1.000
_cell.length_c   1.000
_cell.angle_alpha   90.00
_cell.angle_beta   90.00
_cell.angle_gamma   90.00
#
_symmetry.space_group_name_H-M   'P 1'
#
loop_
_entity.id
_entity.type
_entity.pdbx_description
1 polymer ?
#
loop_
_entity_poly.entity_id
_entity_poly.type
_entity_poly.pdbx_seq_one_letter_code
_entity_poly.pdbx_strand_id
1 'polypeptide(L)'
;MIRLFTITTLFFVGVITSSGQSLSGVSDSIYASWWENKDRSIFKEIDNGTFSGTTTGYLQLKNGKDTILLDFQLSKTTLDILRDSLEMYDNSTKRYITQTTSGKTTLTYESYALANVFKVLLNGLEFRIGAIDGACDLPIRGLRFNYCLDKNIEYLTLFVTDPIELSTVRQVMELKKMNYPDAKKQAKTVTLLSGSTLILTIQK
;
A
#
# COMPACT_ATOMS: atom_id res chain seq x y z
N MET A 1 -44.64 -49.61 -29.05
CA MET A 1 -45.48 -48.50 -29.53
C MET A 1 -45.46 -47.44 -28.44
N ILE A 2 -45.35 -46.15 -28.83
CA ILE A 2 -45.21 -44.93 -28.00
C ILE A 2 -43.76 -44.61 -27.59
N ARG A 3 -43.12 -43.80 -28.45
CA ARG A 3 -41.94 -42.98 -28.15
C ARG A 3 -42.46 -41.66 -27.55
N LEU A 4 -41.98 -41.29 -26.37
CA LEU A 4 -42.24 -39.97 -25.79
C LEU A 4 -41.06 -39.06 -26.14
N PHE A 5 -41.30 -38.11 -27.05
CA PHE A 5 -40.36 -37.04 -27.37
C PHE A 5 -40.49 -35.94 -26.32
N THR A 6 -39.49 -35.75 -25.48
CA THR A 6 -39.39 -34.58 -24.60
C THR A 6 -38.67 -33.48 -25.36
N ILE A 7 -39.42 -32.49 -25.84
CA ILE A 7 -38.89 -31.26 -26.43
C ILE A 7 -38.46 -30.36 -25.27
N THR A 8 -37.15 -30.18 -25.08
CA THR A 8 -36.62 -29.20 -24.13
C THR A 8 -36.40 -27.88 -24.88
N THR A 9 -37.27 -26.91 -24.62
CA THR A 9 -37.22 -25.57 -25.21
C THR A 9 -36.03 -24.79 -24.64
N LEU A 10 -35.11 -24.42 -25.52
CA LEU A 10 -33.91 -23.63 -25.23
C LEU A 10 -34.30 -22.15 -25.08
N PHE A 11 -34.27 -21.59 -23.87
CA PHE A 11 -34.41 -20.15 -23.66
C PHE A 11 -33.07 -19.45 -23.94
N PHE A 12 -32.94 -18.86 -25.12
CA PHE A 12 -31.88 -17.91 -25.45
C PHE A 12 -32.28 -16.54 -24.86
N VAL A 13 -31.78 -16.21 -23.66
CA VAL A 13 -31.83 -14.84 -23.15
C VAL A 13 -30.60 -14.13 -23.71
N GLY A 14 -30.81 -13.36 -24.79
CA GLY A 14 -29.83 -12.41 -25.29
C GLY A 14 -29.68 -11.25 -24.30
N VAL A 15 -28.53 -11.17 -23.63
CA VAL A 15 -28.15 -9.97 -22.91
C VAL A 15 -27.43 -9.04 -23.88
N ILE A 16 -28.13 -7.96 -24.22
CA ILE A 16 -27.60 -6.82 -24.96
C ILE A 16 -26.54 -6.13 -24.09
N THR A 17 -25.40 -5.85 -24.72
CA THR A 17 -24.27 -5.12 -24.18
C THR A 17 -24.66 -3.69 -23.80
N SER A 18 -24.44 -3.31 -22.54
CA SER A 18 -24.18 -1.92 -22.16
C SER A 18 -22.71 -1.80 -21.76
N SER A 19 -21.85 -1.55 -22.74
CA SER A 19 -20.48 -1.08 -22.50
C SER A 19 -20.54 0.36 -21.97
N GLY A 20 -20.89 0.48 -20.69
CA GLY A 20 -20.62 1.68 -19.91
C GLY A 20 -19.20 1.57 -19.37
N GLN A 21 -18.33 2.51 -19.77
CA GLN A 21 -17.02 2.67 -19.15
C GLN A 21 -17.22 3.11 -17.69
N SER A 22 -17.22 2.15 -16.78
CA SER A 22 -17.12 2.40 -15.35
C SER A 22 -15.63 2.45 -14.97
N LEU A 23 -15.28 3.37 -14.08
CA LEU A 23 -14.01 3.42 -13.33
C LEU A 23 -13.84 2.19 -12.38
N SER A 24 -14.51 1.08 -12.68
CA SER A 24 -14.68 -0.12 -11.85
C SER A 24 -13.60 -1.16 -12.16
N GLY A 25 -12.52 -1.15 -11.39
CA GLY A 25 -11.55 -2.25 -11.38
C GLY A 25 -11.57 -3.10 -10.11
N VAL A 26 -12.34 -2.71 -9.10
CA VAL A 26 -12.36 -3.34 -7.77
C VAL A 26 -13.80 -3.72 -7.47
N SER A 27 -14.05 -4.99 -7.12
CA SER A 27 -15.38 -5.41 -6.68
C SER A 27 -15.69 -4.85 -5.30
N ASP A 28 -16.97 -4.57 -5.02
CA ASP A 28 -17.43 -4.06 -3.73
C ASP A 28 -16.98 -4.95 -2.56
N SER A 29 -16.89 -6.27 -2.79
CA SER A 29 -16.37 -7.23 -1.80
C SER A 29 -14.91 -7.01 -1.44
N ILE A 30 -14.05 -6.68 -2.41
CA ILE A 30 -12.64 -6.40 -2.18
C ILE A 30 -12.50 -5.07 -1.42
N TYR A 31 -13.26 -4.06 -1.84
CA TYR A 31 -13.25 -2.77 -1.17
C TYR A 31 -13.67 -2.87 0.29
N ALA A 32 -14.76 -3.60 0.58
CA ALA A 32 -15.22 -3.87 1.94
C ALA A 32 -14.15 -4.61 2.76
N SER A 33 -13.45 -5.59 2.17
CA SER A 33 -12.40 -6.33 2.86
C SER A 33 -11.21 -5.43 3.26
N TRP A 34 -10.90 -4.38 2.50
CA TRP A 34 -9.84 -3.44 2.85
C TRP A 34 -10.21 -2.59 4.06
N TRP A 35 -11.44 -2.11 4.12
CA TRP A 35 -11.97 -1.38 5.27
C TRP A 35 -12.03 -2.28 6.51
N GLU A 36 -12.57 -3.49 6.39
CA GLU A 36 -12.62 -4.43 7.50
C GLU A 36 -11.22 -4.72 8.04
N ASN A 37 -10.24 -4.92 7.15
CA ASN A 37 -8.86 -5.14 7.54
C ASN A 37 -8.22 -3.92 8.21
N LYS A 38 -8.41 -2.71 7.66
CA LYS A 38 -7.96 -1.45 8.28
C LYS A 38 -8.54 -1.31 9.70
N ASP A 39 -9.82 -1.63 9.85
CA ASP A 39 -10.55 -1.48 11.10
C ASP A 39 -10.11 -2.44 12.20
N ARG A 40 -9.32 -3.46 11.87
CA ARG A 40 -8.68 -4.36 12.83
C ARG A 40 -7.47 -3.73 13.53
N SER A 41 -7.00 -2.56 13.09
CA SER A 41 -5.87 -1.91 13.75
C SER A 41 -6.20 -1.51 15.19
N ILE A 42 -5.36 -1.89 16.16
CA ILE A 42 -5.50 -1.49 17.57
C ILE A 42 -5.23 0.01 17.77
N PHE A 43 -4.63 0.66 16.76
CA PHE A 43 -4.34 2.09 16.70
C PHE A 43 -5.43 2.89 15.97
N LYS A 44 -6.54 2.27 15.53
CA LYS A 44 -7.63 2.93 14.78
C LYS A 44 -8.10 4.22 15.48
N GLU A 45 -8.44 4.11 16.76
CA GLU A 45 -9.03 5.21 17.55
C GLU A 45 -8.00 6.15 18.20
N ILE A 46 -6.70 5.95 17.96
CA ILE A 46 -5.67 6.84 18.49
C ILE A 46 -5.49 8.01 17.52
N ASP A 47 -5.58 9.23 18.03
CA ASP A 47 -5.46 10.46 17.24
C ASP A 47 -4.02 11.00 17.23
N ASN A 48 -3.25 10.80 18.30
CA ASN A 48 -1.86 11.24 18.39
C ASN A 48 -1.01 10.33 19.29
N GLY A 49 0.27 10.15 18.94
CA GLY A 49 1.22 9.43 19.79
C GLY A 49 2.39 8.85 19.02
N THR A 50 3.41 8.38 19.76
CA THR A 50 4.56 7.68 19.18
C THR A 50 4.75 6.36 19.90
N PHE A 51 4.80 5.28 19.12
CA PHE A 51 4.97 3.91 19.58
C PHE A 51 6.22 3.31 18.96
N SER A 52 6.74 2.25 19.57
CA SER A 52 7.97 1.59 19.13
C SER A 52 7.76 0.09 18.98
N GLY A 53 8.62 -0.51 18.16
CA GLY A 53 8.67 -1.94 17.99
C GLY A 53 9.74 -2.34 16.98
N THR A 54 9.49 -3.39 16.22
CA THR A 54 10.48 -4.01 15.34
C THR A 54 9.91 -4.36 13.99
N THR A 55 10.73 -4.32 12.94
CA THR A 55 10.39 -4.82 11.61
C THR A 55 11.23 -6.05 11.30
N THR A 56 10.58 -7.07 10.74
CA THR A 56 11.25 -8.23 10.15
C THR A 56 10.78 -8.45 8.72
N GLY A 57 11.68 -8.89 7.85
CA GLY A 57 11.36 -9.26 6.48
C GLY A 57 12.41 -8.79 5.50
N TYR A 58 12.00 -8.64 4.24
CA TYR A 58 12.88 -8.17 3.18
C TYR A 58 12.11 -7.48 2.06
N LEU A 59 12.81 -6.60 1.34
CA LEU A 59 12.37 -6.04 0.06
C LEU A 59 13.37 -6.37 -1.03
N GLN A 60 12.86 -6.70 -2.21
CA GLN A 60 13.66 -6.85 -3.42
C GLN A 60 13.41 -5.66 -4.33
N LEU A 61 14.45 -4.87 -4.58
CA LEU A 61 14.38 -3.71 -5.48
C LEU A 61 15.16 -3.99 -6.75
N LYS A 62 14.49 -3.93 -7.90
CA LYS A 62 15.15 -3.89 -9.20
C LYS A 62 15.55 -2.46 -9.54
N ASN A 63 16.83 -2.23 -9.79
CA ASN A 63 17.39 -0.96 -10.21
C ASN A 63 18.19 -1.18 -11.51
N GLY A 64 17.54 -0.94 -12.65
CA GLY A 64 18.11 -1.30 -13.96
C GLY A 64 18.29 -2.80 -14.11
N LYS A 65 19.55 -3.25 -14.24
CA LYS A 65 19.91 -4.68 -14.33
C LYS A 65 20.17 -5.33 -12.98
N ASP A 66 20.39 -4.52 -11.94
CA ASP A 66 20.74 -5.00 -10.62
C ASP A 66 19.49 -5.27 -9.78
N THR A 67 19.59 -6.24 -8.88
CA THR A 67 18.60 -6.48 -7.84
C THR A 67 19.25 -6.28 -6.48
N ILE A 68 18.67 -5.39 -5.68
CA ILE A 68 19.11 -5.05 -4.34
C ILE A 68 18.17 -5.74 -3.36
N LEU A 69 18.73 -6.54 -2.46
CA LEU A 69 17.99 -7.10 -1.34
C LEU A 69 18.18 -6.18 -0.13
N LEU A 70 17.07 -5.70 0.42
CA LEU A 70 17.03 -4.92 1.65
C LEU A 70 16.44 -5.82 2.74
N ASP A 71 17.25 -6.25 3.69
CA ASP A 71 16.80 -7.08 4.80
C ASP A 71 16.52 -6.26 6.07
N PHE A 72 15.58 -6.77 6.86
CA PHE A 72 15.17 -6.21 8.15
C PHE A 72 15.16 -7.36 9.15
N GLN A 73 16.12 -7.36 10.07
CA GLN A 73 16.28 -8.41 11.08
C GLN A 73 16.04 -7.79 12.47
N LEU A 74 14.78 -7.81 12.91
CA LEU A 74 14.34 -7.15 14.16
C LEU A 74 14.77 -5.66 14.22
N SER A 75 14.77 -5.00 13.06
CA SER A 75 15.15 -3.59 12.94
C SER A 75 14.20 -2.71 13.76
N LYS A 76 14.76 -1.73 14.49
CA LYS A 76 13.95 -0.76 15.25
C LYS A 76 12.94 -0.07 14.33
N THR A 77 11.71 0.03 14.79
CA THR A 77 10.59 0.64 14.08
C THR A 77 9.84 1.58 14.99
N THR A 78 9.45 2.73 14.46
CA THR A 78 8.61 3.71 15.13
C THR A 78 7.29 3.83 14.40
N LEU A 79 6.19 3.93 15.12
CA LEU A 79 4.89 4.35 14.62
C LEU A 79 4.59 5.74 15.19
N ASP A 80 4.56 6.75 14.34
CA ASP A 80 4.01 8.06 14.67
C ASP A 80 2.56 8.13 14.20
N ILE A 81 1.66 8.50 15.11
CA ILE A 81 0.26 8.78 14.83
C ILE A 81 0.08 10.29 14.90
N LEU A 82 -0.33 10.88 13.79
CA LEU A 82 -0.42 12.33 13.61
C LEU A 82 -1.89 12.71 13.41
N ARG A 83 -2.44 13.48 14.35
CA ARG A 83 -3.83 13.92 14.31
C ARG A 83 -4.12 14.72 13.05
N ASP A 84 -5.23 14.40 12.39
CA ASP A 84 -5.84 15.28 11.41
C ASP A 84 -6.80 16.23 12.15
N SER A 85 -6.55 17.53 12.09
CA SER A 85 -7.41 18.53 12.73
C SER A 85 -8.77 18.70 12.03
N LEU A 86 -8.87 18.30 10.77
CA LEU A 86 -10.09 18.45 9.97
C LEU A 86 -10.91 17.14 9.93
N GLU A 87 -10.32 16.02 10.32
CA GLU A 87 -10.94 14.69 10.38
C GLU A 87 -11.75 14.35 9.11
N MET A 88 -11.18 14.66 7.94
CA MET A 88 -11.93 14.61 6.68
C MET A 88 -12.35 13.18 6.31
N TYR A 89 -11.44 12.22 6.46
CA TYR A 89 -11.66 10.81 6.12
C TYR A 89 -11.17 9.84 7.19
N ASP A 90 -10.29 10.29 8.09
CA ASP A 90 -9.75 9.53 9.21
C ASP A 90 -9.34 10.51 10.32
N ASN A 91 -9.18 10.01 11.54
CA ASN A 91 -8.77 10.84 12.69
C ASN A 91 -7.26 11.16 12.68
N SER A 92 -6.47 10.34 11.99
CA SER A 92 -5.02 10.40 12.07
C SER A 92 -4.33 9.74 10.88
N THR A 93 -3.15 10.26 10.54
CA THR A 93 -2.19 9.55 9.69
C THR A 93 -1.31 8.66 10.56
N LYS A 94 -1.20 7.39 10.19
CA LYS A 94 -0.32 6.40 10.83
C LYS A 94 0.94 6.28 9.98
N ARG A 95 2.10 6.64 10.55
CA ARG A 95 3.40 6.68 9.86
C ARG A 95 4.38 5.74 10.54
N TYR A 96 4.72 4.66 9.84
CA TYR A 96 5.71 3.68 10.24
C TYR A 96 7.07 4.02 9.63
N ILE A 97 8.11 4.05 10.44
CA ILE A 97 9.49 4.34 10.02
C ILE A 97 10.40 3.23 10.52
N THR A 98 11.16 2.62 9.63
CA THR A 98 12.15 1.58 9.96
C THR A 98 13.39 1.70 9.08
N GLN A 99 14.44 0.99 9.45
CA GLN A 99 15.69 0.95 8.71
C GLN A 99 16.10 -0.49 8.42
N THR A 100 16.73 -0.71 7.28
CA THR A 100 17.41 -1.98 6.98
C THR A 100 18.38 -2.38 8.10
N THR A 101 18.69 -3.67 8.21
CA THR A 101 19.67 -4.19 9.19
C THR A 101 21.01 -3.44 9.12
N SER A 102 21.42 -3.01 7.93
CA SER A 102 22.66 -2.24 7.74
C SER A 102 22.56 -0.76 8.17
N GLY A 103 21.36 -0.26 8.48
CA GLY A 103 21.10 1.15 8.83
C GLY A 103 21.23 2.15 7.66
N LYS A 104 21.49 1.69 6.43
CA LYS A 104 21.80 2.58 5.28
C LYS A 104 20.56 3.05 4.53
N THR A 105 19.47 2.28 4.61
CA THR A 105 18.22 2.56 3.92
C THR A 105 17.10 2.69 4.94
N THR A 106 16.36 3.79 4.85
CA THR A 106 15.16 4.05 5.63
C THR A 106 13.93 3.74 4.78
N LEU A 107 12.96 3.07 5.37
CA LEU A 107 11.65 2.84 4.81
C LEU A 107 10.61 3.61 5.62
N THR A 108 9.68 4.25 4.92
CA THR A 108 8.50 4.86 5.51
C THR A 108 7.25 4.32 4.85
N TYR A 109 6.30 3.84 5.65
CA TYR A 109 4.95 3.51 5.20
C TYR A 109 3.96 4.41 5.95
N GLU A 110 3.11 5.11 5.21
CA GLU A 110 2.07 5.98 5.77
C GLU A 110 0.70 5.46 5.33
N SER A 111 -0.29 5.54 6.21
CA SER A 111 -1.70 5.27 5.89
C SER A 111 -2.63 6.29 6.52
N TYR A 112 -3.64 6.71 5.77
CA TYR A 112 -4.72 7.58 6.20
C TYR A 112 -5.98 7.18 5.44
N ALA A 113 -7.08 6.86 6.14
CA ALA A 113 -8.21 6.15 5.55
C ALA A 113 -7.72 4.86 4.82
N LEU A 114 -8.04 4.67 3.54
CA LEU A 114 -7.49 3.58 2.73
C LEU A 114 -6.28 3.99 1.89
N ALA A 115 -6.03 5.29 1.73
CA ALA A 115 -4.84 5.76 1.06
C ALA A 115 -3.57 5.41 1.85
N ASN A 116 -2.53 5.06 1.11
CA ASN A 116 -1.23 4.79 1.67
C ASN A 116 -0.09 5.31 0.79
N VAL A 117 1.04 5.51 1.43
CA VAL A 117 2.27 5.99 0.81
C VAL A 117 3.40 5.06 1.22
N PHE A 118 4.22 4.67 0.26
CA PHE A 118 5.40 3.85 0.50
C PHE A 118 6.63 4.59 0.00
N LYS A 119 7.62 4.79 0.87
CA LYS A 119 8.86 5.54 0.60
C LYS A 119 10.07 4.69 0.97
N VAL A 120 11.11 4.76 0.13
CA VAL A 120 12.42 4.18 0.38
C VAL A 120 13.48 5.25 0.15
N LEU A 121 14.22 5.59 1.20
CA LEU A 121 15.39 6.46 1.12
C LEU A 121 16.64 5.62 0.85
N LEU A 122 17.03 5.54 -0.43
CA LEU A 122 18.15 4.73 -0.91
C LEU A 122 19.23 5.64 -1.48
N ASN A 123 20.45 5.58 -0.92
CA ASN A 123 21.60 6.39 -1.37
C ASN A 123 21.29 7.90 -1.47
N GLY A 124 20.53 8.43 -0.51
CA GLY A 124 20.12 9.84 -0.46
C GLY A 124 18.98 10.22 -1.40
N LEU A 125 18.43 9.29 -2.17
CA LEU A 125 17.28 9.50 -3.05
C LEU A 125 16.01 8.93 -2.43
N GLU A 126 14.94 9.73 -2.42
CA GLU A 126 13.63 9.28 -1.95
C GLU A 126 12.85 8.70 -3.14
N PHE A 127 12.69 7.39 -3.16
CA PHE A 127 11.80 6.69 -4.08
C PHE A 127 10.45 6.48 -3.42
N ARG A 128 9.38 6.94 -4.07
CA ARG A 128 8.03 6.94 -3.50
C ARG A 128 6.96 6.51 -4.49
N ILE A 129 5.90 5.91 -3.96
CA ILE A 129 4.58 5.73 -4.61
C ILE A 129 3.46 6.05 -3.61
N GLY A 130 2.29 6.39 -4.13
CA GLY A 130 1.10 6.72 -3.34
C GLY A 130 1.04 8.17 -2.88
N ALA A 131 -0.18 8.61 -2.59
CA ALA A 131 -0.49 9.95 -2.12
C ALA A 131 -1.64 9.87 -1.10
N ILE A 132 -1.62 10.79 -0.14
CA ILE A 132 -2.76 11.11 0.72
C ILE A 132 -3.23 12.48 0.22
N ASP A 133 -4.30 12.48 -0.56
CA ASP A 133 -4.85 13.65 -1.25
C ASP A 133 -6.37 13.72 -1.05
N GLY A 134 -7.10 14.49 -1.87
CA GLY A 134 -8.54 14.65 -1.70
C GLY A 134 -9.38 13.37 -1.85
N ALA A 135 -8.85 12.27 -2.42
CA ALA A 135 -9.64 11.06 -2.71
C ALA A 135 -9.51 9.94 -1.65
N CYS A 136 -8.38 9.81 -0.95
CA CYS A 136 -8.11 8.97 0.24
C CYS A 136 -8.72 7.53 0.36
N ASP A 137 -9.23 6.95 -0.71
CA ASP A 137 -10.08 5.76 -0.71
C ASP A 137 -9.44 4.52 -1.35
N LEU A 138 -8.25 4.67 -1.94
CA LEU A 138 -7.57 3.60 -2.67
C LEU A 138 -6.15 3.33 -2.15
N PRO A 139 -5.84 2.06 -1.81
CA PRO A 139 -4.47 1.66 -1.51
C PRO A 139 -3.62 1.52 -2.77
N ILE A 140 -2.30 1.53 -2.59
CA ILE A 140 -1.30 1.21 -3.63
C ILE A 140 -1.60 -0.16 -4.24
N ARG A 141 -1.87 -0.18 -5.55
CA ARG A 141 -2.04 -1.43 -6.30
C ARG A 141 -0.77 -2.26 -6.27
N GLY A 142 -0.92 -3.58 -6.10
CA GLY A 142 0.20 -4.51 -5.94
C GLY A 142 0.76 -4.59 -4.52
N LEU A 143 0.32 -3.74 -3.59
CA LEU A 143 0.69 -3.81 -2.17
C LEU A 143 -0.52 -4.26 -1.34
N ARG A 144 -0.43 -5.45 -0.74
CA ARG A 144 -1.37 -5.92 0.27
C ARG A 144 -0.90 -5.48 1.65
N PHE A 145 -1.82 -5.04 2.48
CA PHE A 145 -1.60 -4.78 3.88
C PHE A 145 -2.55 -5.65 4.71
N ASN A 146 -2.10 -6.13 5.85
CA ASN A 146 -2.92 -6.92 6.77
C ASN A 146 -2.58 -6.58 8.21
N TYR A 147 -3.61 -6.28 9.00
CA TYR A 147 -3.48 -6.02 10.44
C TYR A 147 -3.88 -7.28 11.22
N CYS A 148 -2.96 -7.78 12.02
CA CYS A 148 -3.20 -8.82 13.02
C CYS A 148 -2.83 -8.30 14.40
N LEU A 149 -3.46 -8.81 15.44
CA LEU A 149 -3.18 -8.39 16.82
C LEU A 149 -3.05 -9.59 17.75
N ASP A 150 -2.16 -9.46 18.74
CA ASP A 150 -2.10 -10.31 19.92
C ASP A 150 -1.96 -9.41 21.16
N LYS A 151 -2.99 -9.39 22.01
CA LYS A 151 -3.09 -8.51 23.19
C LYS A 151 -2.85 -7.04 22.82
N ASN A 152 -1.70 -6.48 23.21
CA ASN A 152 -1.32 -5.08 22.99
C ASN A 152 -0.27 -4.95 21.87
N ILE A 153 -0.08 -5.98 21.06
CA ILE A 153 0.88 -5.99 19.96
C ILE A 153 0.10 -6.06 18.64
N GLU A 154 0.40 -5.15 17.73
CA GLU A 154 -0.08 -5.18 16.35
C GLU A 154 1.02 -5.63 15.41
N TYR A 155 0.65 -6.47 14.46
CA TYR A 155 1.46 -6.91 13.35
C TYR A 155 0.83 -6.36 12.06
N LEU A 156 1.46 -5.33 11.50
CA LEU A 156 1.18 -4.87 10.14
C LEU A 156 2.06 -5.65 9.16
N THR A 157 1.43 -6.50 8.35
CA THR A 157 2.11 -7.18 7.24
C THR A 157 1.93 -6.40 5.96
N LEU A 158 3.02 -6.06 5.29
CA LEU A 158 3.06 -5.50 3.94
C LEU A 158 3.59 -6.56 2.98
N PHE A 159 2.80 -6.93 1.98
CA PHE A 159 3.14 -7.98 1.02
C PHE A 159 2.96 -7.47 -0.42
N VAL A 160 4.03 -7.57 -1.21
CA VAL A 160 4.02 -7.13 -2.61
C VAL A 160 3.56 -8.28 -3.49
N THR A 161 2.34 -8.17 -4.04
CA THR A 161 1.77 -9.18 -4.95
C THR A 161 2.25 -8.96 -6.38
N ASP A 162 2.32 -7.71 -6.81
CA ASP A 162 2.68 -7.31 -8.17
C ASP A 162 3.82 -6.30 -8.14
N PRO A 163 4.69 -6.23 -9.15
CA PRO A 163 5.78 -5.26 -9.16
C PRO A 163 5.27 -3.82 -9.07
N ILE A 164 5.86 -3.02 -8.19
CA ILE A 164 5.45 -1.63 -7.93
C ILE A 164 6.60 -0.70 -8.30
N GLU A 165 6.35 0.23 -9.21
CA GLU A 165 7.32 1.27 -9.53
C GLU A 165 7.31 2.37 -8.46
N LEU A 166 8.48 2.66 -7.91
CA LEU A 166 8.73 3.81 -7.05
C LEU A 166 9.54 4.85 -7.83
N SER A 167 9.27 6.14 -7.62
CA SER A 167 9.92 7.20 -8.38
C SER A 167 10.45 8.34 -7.50
N THR A 168 11.46 9.05 -7.97
CA THR A 168 11.97 10.26 -7.32
C THR A 168 11.26 11.54 -7.78
N VAL A 169 10.12 11.44 -8.48
CA VAL A 169 9.43 12.61 -9.08
C VAL A 169 9.16 13.68 -8.03
N ARG A 170 8.63 13.28 -6.87
CA ARG A 170 8.28 14.21 -5.79
C ARG A 170 9.50 14.96 -5.25
N GLN A 171 10.59 14.24 -4.99
CA GLN A 171 11.86 14.82 -4.57
C GLN A 171 12.39 15.82 -5.61
N VAL A 172 12.31 15.48 -6.91
CA VAL A 172 12.75 16.37 -8.00
C VAL A 172 11.90 17.64 -8.06
N MET A 173 10.57 17.52 -7.94
CA MET A 173 9.67 18.68 -7.91
C MET A 173 10.02 19.63 -6.77
N GLU A 174 10.26 19.11 -5.57
CA GLU A 174 10.56 19.90 -4.37
C GLU A 174 11.93 20.59 -4.47
N LEU A 175 12.97 19.84 -4.83
CA LEU A 175 14.34 20.37 -4.90
C LEU A 175 14.53 21.36 -6.04
N LYS A 176 13.91 21.10 -7.20
CA LYS A 176 14.11 21.91 -8.42
C LYS A 176 12.98 22.90 -8.69
N LYS A 177 11.94 22.92 -7.83
CA LYS A 177 10.74 23.76 -8.00
C LYS A 177 10.10 23.59 -9.39
N MET A 178 10.03 22.34 -9.86
CA MET A 178 9.50 21.99 -11.19
C MET A 178 8.06 21.46 -11.10
N ASN A 179 7.31 21.62 -12.19
CA ASN A 179 6.02 20.96 -12.37
C ASN A 179 6.20 19.44 -12.55
N TYR A 180 5.10 18.69 -12.44
CA TYR A 180 5.12 17.23 -12.54
C TYR A 180 5.63 16.71 -13.90
N PRO A 181 5.15 17.20 -15.07
CA PRO A 181 5.66 16.73 -16.37
C PRO A 181 7.17 16.84 -16.53
N ASP A 182 7.78 17.94 -16.08
CA ASP A 182 9.23 18.16 -16.24
C ASP A 182 10.04 17.41 -15.20
N ALA A 183 9.54 17.29 -13.98
CA ALA A 183 10.16 16.45 -12.95
C ALA A 183 10.15 14.97 -13.34
N LYS A 184 9.07 14.48 -13.98
CA LYS A 184 8.95 13.09 -14.44
C LYS A 184 10.03 12.70 -15.44
N LYS A 185 10.39 13.60 -16.36
CA LYS A 185 11.46 13.37 -17.34
C LYS A 185 12.85 13.19 -16.71
N GLN A 186 13.05 13.72 -15.51
CA GLN A 186 14.34 13.70 -14.79
C GLN A 186 14.35 12.72 -13.61
N ALA A 187 13.21 12.14 -13.28
CA ALA A 187 13.08 11.25 -12.16
C ALA A 187 13.77 9.91 -12.43
N LYS A 188 14.33 9.34 -11.37
CA LYS A 188 14.79 7.97 -11.36
C LYS A 188 13.67 7.07 -10.86
N THR A 189 13.70 5.81 -11.26
CA THR A 189 12.76 4.80 -10.80
C THR A 189 13.50 3.58 -10.30
N VAL A 190 12.86 2.87 -9.36
CA VAL A 190 13.20 1.51 -8.97
C VAL A 190 11.91 0.70 -8.92
N THR A 191 11.98 -0.60 -9.12
CA THR A 191 10.82 -1.48 -9.03
C THR A 191 10.92 -2.35 -7.80
N LEU A 192 9.95 -2.23 -6.90
CA LEU A 192 9.75 -3.16 -5.80
C LEU A 192 9.13 -4.45 -6.37
N LEU A 193 9.82 -5.58 -6.19
CA LEU A 193 9.44 -6.85 -6.80
C LEU A 193 8.45 -7.64 -5.95
N SER A 194 7.61 -8.43 -6.62
CA SER A 194 6.69 -9.38 -6.00
C SER A 194 7.39 -10.34 -5.04
N GLY A 195 6.68 -10.75 -4.00
CA GLY A 195 7.21 -11.61 -2.93
C GLY A 195 8.01 -10.86 -1.86
N SER A 196 8.25 -9.56 -2.02
CA SER A 196 8.76 -8.72 -0.94
C SER A 196 7.76 -8.66 0.21
N THR A 197 8.22 -8.86 1.44
CA THR A 197 7.37 -8.99 2.64
C THR A 197 8.01 -8.26 3.81
N LEU A 198 7.23 -7.42 4.49
CA LEU A 198 7.61 -6.81 5.77
C LEU A 198 6.55 -7.07 6.81
N ILE A 199 6.97 -7.31 8.04
CA ILE A 199 6.10 -7.40 9.21
C ILE A 199 6.59 -6.33 10.19
N LEU A 200 5.79 -5.28 10.36
CA LEU A 200 6.02 -4.22 11.34
C LEU A 200 5.24 -4.60 12.60
N THR A 201 5.97 -4.87 13.67
CA THR A 201 5.42 -5.26 14.98
C THR A 201 5.50 -4.06 15.90
N ILE A 202 4.36 -3.54 16.37
CA ILE A 202 4.29 -2.36 17.24
C ILE A 202 3.55 -2.72 18.53
N GLN A 203 4.11 -2.29 19.66
CA GLN A 203 3.46 -2.40 20.96
C GLN A 203 2.67 -1.11 21.26
N LYS A 204 1.39 -1.25 21.61
CA LYS A 204 0.51 -0.17 22.08
C LYS A 204 0.73 0.13 23.56
#